data_AF-A0A209C6M6-F1
#
_entry.id   AF-A0A209C6M6-F1
#
_cell.length_a   1.000
_cell.length_b   1.000
_cell.length_c   1.000
_cell.angle_alpha   90.00
_cell.angle_beta   90.00
_cell.angle_gamma   90.00
#
_symmetry.space_group_name_H-M   'P 1'
#
loop_
_entity.id
_entity.type
_entity.pdbx_description
1 polymer ?
#
loop_
_entity_poly.entity_id
_entity_poly.type
_entity_poly.pdbx_seq_one_letter_code
_entity_poly.pdbx_strand_id
1 'polypeptide(L)'
;MLRIQSGKETGSDSVRHSAGLWARALHRLQEAAVNVTAHSVDPADVARAAFRSVATGHLDHFTDLLHEDVVYDVVPVGLRRGRQAVRRYFEEIRLAMPDLVMTMEHAVGDDRYAAVEWRMTGTFDGAPYQGLAPTKRHIALQGVDFVEVDTGRIRRSRTVFDGAELGRQIGLLPSRGSAADRAATRAFNVKTQLTDRWREHHARQRSHAP
;
A
#
# COMPACT_ATOMS: atom_id res chain seq x y z
N MET A 1 92.34 -1.01 10.26
CA MET A 1 91.64 0.28 10.07
C MET A 1 90.49 0.04 9.09
N LEU A 2 89.31 -0.36 9.60
CA LEU A 2 88.13 -0.64 8.76
C LEU A 2 86.97 0.24 9.28
N ARG A 3 86.43 1.07 8.39
CA ARG A 3 85.43 2.10 8.68
C ARG A 3 84.04 1.52 8.39
N ILE A 4 83.18 1.47 9.41
CA ILE A 4 81.76 1.13 9.29
C ILE A 4 81.03 2.37 8.72
N GLN A 5 80.32 2.22 7.61
CA GLN A 5 79.30 3.19 7.17
C GLN A 5 77.92 2.73 7.63
N SER A 6 77.23 3.64 8.31
CA SER A 6 75.90 3.53 8.88
C SER A 6 74.87 4.13 7.93
N GLY A 7 73.83 3.33 7.62
CA GLY A 7 72.40 3.65 7.64
C GLY A 7 71.85 4.86 6.86
N LYS A 8 70.77 4.62 6.09
CA LYS A 8 69.36 4.97 6.42
C LYS A 8 68.52 5.04 5.14
N GLU A 9 67.21 4.80 5.31
CA GLU A 9 66.07 5.30 4.53
C GLU A 9 65.16 4.23 3.92
N THR A 10 64.33 3.60 4.77
CA THR A 10 63.02 3.05 4.35
C THR A 10 62.10 3.02 5.59
N GLY A 11 61.31 4.06 5.80
CA GLY A 11 60.39 4.10 6.96
C GLY A 11 59.34 5.19 6.95
N SER A 12 59.46 6.22 6.10
CA SER A 12 58.52 7.35 6.10
C SER A 12 57.26 7.10 5.26
N ASP A 13 57.37 6.40 4.13
CA ASP A 13 56.25 6.25 3.18
C ASP A 13 55.20 5.21 3.58
N SER A 14 55.59 4.18 4.32
CA SER A 14 54.67 3.13 4.80
C SER A 14 53.68 3.64 5.86
N VAL A 15 54.14 4.56 6.73
CA VAL A 15 53.33 5.11 7.83
C VAL A 15 52.29 6.13 7.31
N ARG A 16 52.61 6.87 6.25
CA ARG A 16 51.68 7.83 5.62
C ARG A 16 50.58 7.14 4.81
N HIS A 17 50.89 6.02 4.16
CA HIS A 17 49.92 5.25 3.38
C HIS A 17 48.87 4.52 4.26
N SER A 18 49.30 3.95 5.39
CA SER A 18 48.41 3.25 6.31
C SER A 18 47.44 4.20 7.01
N ALA A 19 47.90 5.38 7.43
CA ALA A 19 47.06 6.40 8.06
C ALA A 19 45.89 6.86 7.16
N GLY A 20 46.10 6.99 5.84
CA GLY A 20 45.06 7.37 4.89
C GLY A 20 44.03 6.27 4.59
N LEU A 21 44.39 4.99 4.77
CA LEU A 21 43.46 3.86 4.64
C LEU A 21 42.59 3.74 5.88
N TRP A 22 43.17 3.93 7.08
CA TRP A 22 42.42 3.95 8.34
C TRP A 22 41.49 5.16 8.43
N ALA A 23 41.90 6.35 7.97
CA ALA A 23 41.03 7.53 7.93
C ALA A 23 39.81 7.34 6.99
N ARG A 24 40.00 6.70 5.83
CA ARG A 24 38.89 6.39 4.90
C ARG A 24 37.99 5.26 5.39
N ALA A 25 38.54 4.28 6.11
CA ALA A 25 37.76 3.23 6.76
C ALA A 25 36.92 3.80 7.92
N LEU A 26 37.50 4.65 8.76
CA LEU A 26 36.81 5.38 9.83
C LEU A 26 35.74 6.34 9.26
N HIS A 27 36.05 7.06 8.18
CA HIS A 27 35.06 7.91 7.52
C HIS A 27 33.88 7.10 6.96
N ARG A 28 34.13 5.96 6.30
CA ARG A 28 33.06 5.07 5.81
C ARG A 28 32.26 4.42 6.94
N LEU A 29 32.91 4.08 8.06
CA LEU A 29 32.22 3.57 9.26
C LEU A 29 31.41 4.67 9.96
N GLN A 30 31.90 5.92 9.95
CA GLN A 30 31.14 7.08 10.44
C GLN A 30 29.99 7.44 9.51
N GLU A 31 30.16 7.39 8.19
CA GLU A 31 29.06 7.58 7.22
C GLU A 31 28.01 6.47 7.37
N ALA A 32 28.44 5.20 7.48
CA ALA A 32 27.53 4.08 7.72
C ALA A 32 26.83 4.20 9.09
N ALA A 33 27.54 4.62 10.14
CA ALA A 33 26.95 4.86 11.46
C ALA A 33 25.99 6.06 11.43
N VAL A 34 26.32 7.15 10.73
CA VAL A 34 25.43 8.31 10.53
C VAL A 34 24.18 7.89 9.76
N ASN A 35 24.29 7.02 8.75
CA ASN A 35 23.14 6.46 8.03
C ASN A 35 22.29 5.52 8.91
N VAL A 36 22.91 4.83 9.87
CA VAL A 36 22.22 3.98 10.86
C VAL A 36 21.58 4.82 11.99
N THR A 37 22.12 6.01 12.29
CA THR A 37 21.63 6.90 13.37
C THR A 37 20.73 8.05 12.89
N ALA A 38 20.67 8.32 11.59
CA ALA A 38 19.63 9.17 11.00
C ALA A 38 18.32 8.35 11.03
N HIS A 39 17.64 8.37 12.17
CA HIS A 39 16.43 7.61 12.48
C HIS A 39 15.43 7.58 11.32
N SER A 40 15.52 6.58 10.44
CA SER A 40 14.41 6.19 9.59
C SER A 40 13.37 5.59 10.51
N VAL A 41 12.30 6.34 10.79
CA VAL A 41 11.14 5.81 11.51
C VAL A 41 10.73 4.50 10.84
N ASP A 42 10.61 3.41 11.61
CA ASP A 42 10.18 2.12 11.08
C ASP A 42 8.86 2.31 10.30
N PRO A 43 8.81 1.99 8.99
CA PRO A 43 7.59 2.13 8.20
C PRO A 43 6.38 1.42 8.81
N ALA A 44 6.60 0.30 9.49
CA ALA A 44 5.54 -0.41 10.19
C ALA A 44 4.97 0.43 11.35
N ASP A 45 5.80 1.16 12.09
CA ASP A 45 5.33 2.03 13.16
C ASP A 45 4.55 3.24 12.64
N VAL A 46 4.98 3.83 11.51
CA VAL A 46 4.21 4.88 10.81
C VAL A 46 2.85 4.35 10.37
N ALA A 47 2.83 3.17 9.73
CA ALA A 47 1.60 2.55 9.26
C ALA A 47 0.65 2.19 10.41
N ARG A 48 1.17 1.67 11.53
CA ARG A 48 0.40 1.40 12.75
C ARG A 48 -0.19 2.68 13.34
N ALA A 49 0.59 3.76 13.41
CA ALA A 49 0.12 5.04 13.92
C ALA A 49 -1.00 5.63 13.03
N ALA A 50 -0.83 5.56 11.71
CA ALA A 50 -1.84 5.97 10.75
C ALA A 50 -3.12 5.14 10.88
N PHE A 51 -2.99 3.80 10.91
CA PHE A 51 -4.11 2.89 11.09
C PHE A 51 -4.87 3.19 12.38
N ARG A 52 -4.18 3.34 13.53
CA ARG A 52 -4.84 3.67 14.80
C ARG A 52 -5.61 4.98 14.74
N SER A 53 -5.05 5.99 14.08
CA SER A 53 -5.69 7.30 13.91
C SER A 53 -6.98 7.17 13.10
N VAL A 54 -6.93 6.41 12.01
CA VAL A 54 -8.13 6.06 11.25
C VAL A 54 -9.08 5.20 12.07
N ALA A 55 -8.65 4.18 12.78
CA ALA A 55 -9.54 3.30 13.54
C ALA A 55 -10.28 4.05 14.67
N THR A 56 -9.63 5.05 15.28
CA THR A 56 -10.18 5.83 16.40
C THR A 56 -10.85 7.15 15.98
N GLY A 57 -10.77 7.54 14.71
CA GLY A 57 -11.43 8.74 14.18
C GLY A 57 -10.66 10.04 14.36
N HIS A 58 -9.40 9.97 14.79
CA HIS A 58 -8.50 11.12 14.89
C HIS A 58 -7.92 11.48 13.50
N LEU A 59 -8.80 11.95 12.60
CA LEU A 59 -8.46 12.17 11.19
C LEU A 59 -7.50 13.34 10.96
N ASP A 60 -7.40 14.28 11.90
CA ASP A 60 -6.42 15.37 11.83
C ASP A 60 -5.01 14.83 12.09
N HIS A 61 -4.82 14.04 13.15
CA HIS A 61 -3.55 13.34 13.40
C HIS A 61 -3.19 12.36 12.26
N PHE A 62 -4.18 11.63 11.73
CA PHE A 62 -3.95 10.80 10.53
C PHE A 62 -3.41 11.64 9.36
N THR A 63 -3.97 12.83 9.14
CA THR A 63 -3.59 13.73 8.05
C THR A 63 -2.16 14.24 8.19
N ASP A 64 -1.67 14.47 9.42
CA ASP A 64 -0.29 14.88 9.70
C ASP A 64 0.75 13.80 9.35
N LEU A 65 0.34 12.52 9.42
CA LEU A 65 1.15 11.36 9.04
C LEU A 65 1.23 11.14 7.53
N LEU A 66 0.47 11.88 6.72
CA LEU A 66 0.48 11.74 5.27
C LEU A 66 1.49 12.70 4.64
N HIS A 67 2.14 12.31 3.55
CA HIS A 67 2.86 13.25 2.69
C HIS A 67 1.87 14.26 2.06
N GLU A 68 2.32 15.47 1.71
CA GLU A 68 1.45 16.48 1.08
C GLU A 68 0.84 15.95 -0.24
N ASP A 69 1.70 15.38 -1.08
CA ASP A 69 1.35 14.71 -2.34
C ASP A 69 1.00 13.24 -2.20
N VAL A 70 0.45 12.82 -1.05
CA VAL A 70 0.08 11.42 -0.81
C VAL A 70 -0.84 10.90 -1.92
N VAL A 71 -0.60 9.65 -2.33
CA VAL A 71 -1.47 8.93 -3.27
C VAL A 71 -2.06 7.72 -2.56
N TYR A 72 -3.38 7.69 -2.42
CA TYR A 72 -4.12 6.60 -1.80
C TYR A 72 -4.95 5.87 -2.88
N ASP A 73 -4.54 4.66 -3.22
CA ASP A 73 -5.18 3.80 -4.21
C ASP A 73 -6.01 2.74 -3.49
N VAL A 74 -7.31 3.00 -3.33
CA VAL A 74 -8.24 2.02 -2.77
C VAL A 74 -8.76 1.21 -3.95
N VAL A 75 -8.15 0.07 -4.24
CA VAL A 75 -8.33 -0.63 -5.53
C VAL A 75 -9.80 -0.81 -5.95
N PRO A 76 -10.74 -1.19 -5.06
CA PRO A 76 -12.15 -1.33 -5.44
C PRO A 76 -12.94 -0.01 -5.59
N VAL A 77 -12.41 1.11 -5.10
CA VAL A 77 -13.10 2.41 -4.99
C VAL A 77 -12.45 3.51 -5.86
N GLY A 78 -11.16 3.37 -6.14
CA GLY A 78 -10.37 4.27 -6.96
C GLY A 78 -9.39 5.14 -6.19
N LEU A 79 -8.77 6.04 -6.96
CA LEU A 79 -7.61 6.82 -6.52
C LEU A 79 -8.01 8.11 -5.79
N ARG A 80 -7.24 8.47 -4.76
CA ARG A 80 -7.31 9.74 -4.02
C ARG A 80 -5.93 10.39 -4.00
N ARG A 81 -5.86 11.69 -4.29
CA ARG A 81 -4.61 12.46 -4.33
C ARG A 81 -4.65 13.62 -3.35
N GLY A 82 -3.60 13.77 -2.57
CA GLY A 82 -3.43 14.81 -1.59
C GLY A 82 -4.23 14.56 -0.30
N ARG A 83 -3.70 15.13 0.79
CA ARG A 83 -4.20 14.95 2.17
C ARG A 83 -5.72 15.12 2.32
N GLN A 84 -6.27 16.18 1.73
CA GLN A 84 -7.69 16.50 1.88
C GLN A 84 -8.61 15.44 1.23
N ALA A 85 -8.23 14.90 0.07
CA ALA A 85 -9.02 13.86 -0.58
C ALA A 85 -9.00 12.55 0.21
N VAL A 86 -7.86 12.22 0.82
CA VAL A 86 -7.71 11.03 1.68
C VAL A 86 -8.49 11.21 2.99
N ARG A 87 -8.41 12.39 3.63
CA ARG A 87 -9.19 12.71 4.84
C ARG A 87 -10.70 12.57 4.60
N ARG A 88 -11.21 13.22 3.54
CA ARG A 88 -12.64 13.13 3.15
C ARG A 88 -13.10 11.69 2.93
N TYR A 89 -12.26 10.85 2.32
CA TYR A 89 -12.59 9.45 2.11
C TYR A 89 -12.88 8.71 3.43
N PHE A 90 -12.04 8.88 4.46
CA PHE A 90 -12.29 8.24 5.76
C PHE A 90 -13.44 8.90 6.55
N GLU A 91 -13.70 10.19 6.34
CA GLU A 91 -14.91 10.85 6.86
C GLU A 91 -16.19 10.25 6.26
N GLU A 92 -16.22 10.08 4.94
CA GLU A 92 -17.37 9.49 4.22
C GLU A 92 -17.67 8.06 4.73
N ILE A 93 -16.64 7.24 4.94
CA ILE A 93 -16.82 5.87 5.47
C ILE A 93 -17.45 5.89 6.87
N ARG A 94 -16.98 6.77 7.76
CA ARG A 94 -17.54 6.93 9.10
C ARG A 94 -18.96 7.44 9.11
N LEU A 95 -19.27 8.39 8.24
CA LEU A 95 -20.63 8.90 8.10
C LEU A 95 -21.56 7.81 7.56
N ALA A 96 -21.08 6.95 6.67
CA ALA A 96 -21.84 5.83 6.11
C ALA A 96 -22.06 4.68 7.10
N MET A 97 -21.09 4.43 7.98
CA MET A 97 -21.12 3.38 9.01
C MET A 97 -20.75 3.98 10.37
N PRO A 98 -21.71 4.59 11.11
CA PRO A 98 -21.43 5.22 12.39
C PRO A 98 -20.93 4.27 13.48
N ASP A 99 -21.25 2.97 13.35
CA ASP A 99 -20.81 1.88 14.23
C ASP A 99 -19.52 1.18 13.74
N LEU A 100 -18.78 1.81 12.82
CA LEU A 100 -17.56 1.28 12.24
C LEU A 100 -16.52 0.88 13.29
N VAL A 101 -16.06 -0.36 13.19
CA VAL A 101 -14.92 -0.89 13.93
C VAL A 101 -13.85 -1.35 12.94
N MET A 102 -12.60 -0.96 13.18
CA MET A 102 -11.44 -1.39 12.41
C MET A 102 -10.41 -2.03 13.35
N THR A 103 -9.95 -3.22 13.00
CA THR A 103 -8.89 -3.94 13.74
C THR A 103 -7.71 -4.22 12.83
N MET A 104 -6.51 -4.04 13.38
CA MET A 104 -5.27 -4.43 12.72
C MET A 104 -4.88 -5.81 13.21
N GLU A 105 -4.69 -6.74 12.28
CA GLU A 105 -4.34 -8.13 12.58
C GLU A 105 -2.82 -8.28 12.58
N HIS A 106 -2.17 -7.80 11.53
CA HIS A 106 -0.72 -7.86 11.37
C HIS A 106 -0.19 -6.57 10.76
N ALA A 107 1.05 -6.22 11.12
CA ALA A 107 1.78 -5.14 10.47
C ALA A 107 3.27 -5.52 10.40
N VAL A 108 3.82 -5.52 9.20
CA VAL A 108 5.23 -5.78 8.90
C VAL A 108 5.80 -4.64 8.06
N GLY A 109 7.10 -4.39 8.18
CA GLY A 109 7.78 -3.35 7.42
C GLY A 109 9.23 -3.69 7.17
N ASP A 110 9.76 -3.12 6.09
CA ASP A 110 11.17 -3.21 5.68
C ASP A 110 11.54 -2.00 4.81
N ASP A 111 12.77 -1.50 4.98
CA ASP A 111 13.30 -0.30 4.32
C ASP A 111 12.35 0.90 4.38
N ARG A 112 11.57 1.12 3.32
CA ARG A 112 10.61 2.23 3.18
C ARG A 112 9.15 1.76 3.00
N TYR A 113 8.88 0.47 3.13
CA TYR A 113 7.58 -0.12 2.88
C TYR A 113 7.01 -0.80 4.12
N ALA A 114 5.70 -0.79 4.24
CA ALA A 114 4.96 -1.57 5.22
C ALA A 114 3.75 -2.26 4.58
N ALA A 115 3.33 -3.38 5.17
CA ALA A 115 2.07 -4.03 4.88
C ALA A 115 1.26 -4.16 6.16
N VAL A 116 -0.02 -3.78 6.10
CA VAL A 116 -0.96 -3.86 7.23
C VAL A 116 -2.13 -4.73 6.81
N GLU A 117 -2.32 -5.87 7.49
CA GLU A 117 -3.53 -6.68 7.38
C GLU A 117 -4.56 -6.16 8.39
N TRP A 118 -5.79 -5.96 7.93
CA TRP A 118 -6.85 -5.38 8.75
C TRP A 118 -8.20 -6.07 8.52
N ARG A 119 -9.07 -5.94 9.51
CA ARG A 119 -10.51 -6.19 9.41
C ARG A 119 -11.31 -4.93 9.69
N MET A 120 -12.48 -4.87 9.10
CA MET A 120 -13.43 -3.78 9.25
C MET A 120 -14.84 -4.34 9.34
N THR A 121 -15.60 -3.90 10.34
CA THR A 121 -17.02 -4.22 10.49
C THR A 121 -17.83 -2.96 10.68
N GLY A 122 -19.09 -2.98 10.26
CA GLY A 122 -20.02 -1.88 10.50
C GLY A 122 -21.36 -2.14 9.82
N THR A 123 -22.30 -1.23 10.03
CA THR A 123 -23.64 -1.26 9.45
C THR A 123 -23.78 -0.09 8.49
N PHE A 124 -24.14 -0.36 7.24
CA PHE A 124 -24.37 0.71 6.26
C PHE A 124 -25.75 1.34 6.44
N ASP A 125 -25.92 2.07 7.53
CA ASP A 125 -27.19 2.70 7.96
C ASP A 125 -27.09 4.23 8.15
N GLY A 126 -25.92 4.82 7.92
CA GLY A 126 -25.68 6.25 8.00
C GLY A 126 -25.92 7.01 6.69
N ALA A 127 -25.00 7.90 6.34
CA ALA A 127 -25.07 8.73 5.14
C ALA A 127 -24.89 7.92 3.84
N PRO A 128 -25.41 8.41 2.70
CA PRO A 128 -25.10 7.83 1.39
C PRO A 128 -23.60 7.79 1.12
N TYR A 129 -23.13 6.73 0.47
CA TYR A 129 -21.71 6.51 0.20
C TYR A 129 -21.50 6.07 -1.24
N GLN A 130 -20.60 6.76 -1.96
CA GLN A 130 -20.25 6.45 -3.36
C GLN A 130 -21.48 6.29 -4.28
N GLY A 131 -22.52 7.12 -4.07
CA GLY A 131 -23.77 7.08 -4.84
C GLY A 131 -24.79 6.03 -4.39
N LEU A 132 -24.49 5.27 -3.34
CA LEU A 132 -25.38 4.25 -2.78
C LEU A 132 -26.12 4.80 -1.57
N ALA A 133 -27.42 4.52 -1.49
CA ALA A 133 -28.24 4.77 -0.30
C ALA A 133 -27.94 3.71 0.78
N PRO A 134 -28.05 4.05 2.08
CA PRO A 134 -27.80 3.12 3.17
C PRO A 134 -28.72 1.91 3.12
N THR A 135 -28.14 0.72 2.99
CA THR A 135 -28.89 -0.54 2.82
C THR A 135 -29.29 -1.18 4.14
N LYS A 136 -28.85 -0.63 5.28
CA LYS A 136 -29.06 -1.17 6.64
C LYS A 136 -28.52 -2.58 6.83
N ARG A 137 -27.50 -2.94 6.05
CA ARG A 137 -26.88 -4.28 6.09
C ARG A 137 -25.56 -4.19 6.83
N HIS A 138 -25.27 -5.26 7.57
CA HIS A 138 -23.97 -5.44 8.19
C HIS A 138 -22.92 -5.78 7.15
N ILE A 139 -21.74 -5.21 7.33
CA ILE A 139 -20.55 -5.38 6.50
C ILE A 139 -19.44 -5.95 7.37
N ALA A 140 -18.73 -6.94 6.85
CA ALA A 140 -17.50 -7.49 7.42
C ALA A 140 -16.49 -7.71 6.29
N LEU A 141 -15.44 -6.89 6.28
CA LEU A 141 -14.37 -6.93 5.30
C LEU A 141 -13.03 -7.25 5.96
N GLN A 142 -12.14 -7.78 5.14
CA GLN A 142 -10.72 -7.88 5.44
C GLN A 142 -9.93 -7.38 4.23
N GLY A 143 -8.75 -6.84 4.48
CA GLY A 143 -7.92 -6.28 3.45
C GLY A 143 -6.48 -6.11 3.87
N VAL A 144 -5.68 -5.65 2.92
CA VAL A 144 -4.27 -5.33 3.12
C VAL A 144 -3.98 -3.95 2.55
N ASP A 145 -3.29 -3.14 3.33
CA ASP A 145 -2.70 -1.87 2.90
C ASP A 145 -1.21 -2.06 2.64
N PHE A 146 -0.74 -1.76 1.43
CA PHE A 146 0.67 -1.63 1.12
C PHE A 146 1.06 -0.16 1.16
N VAL A 147 1.91 0.20 2.11
CA VAL A 147 2.24 1.58 2.47
C VAL A 147 3.69 1.86 2.09
N GLU A 148 3.92 2.94 1.36
CA GLU A 148 5.24 3.50 1.12
C GLU A 148 5.41 4.72 2.02
N VAL A 149 6.48 4.70 2.82
CA VAL A 149 6.85 5.76 3.75
C VAL A 149 8.04 6.53 3.19
N ASP A 150 8.01 7.83 3.36
CA ASP A 150 9.10 8.75 3.06
C ASP A 150 9.25 9.73 4.22
N THR A 151 10.44 9.75 4.84
CA THR A 151 10.78 10.66 5.93
C THR A 151 9.72 10.69 7.05
N GLY A 152 9.26 9.50 7.47
CA GLY A 152 8.26 9.32 8.53
C GLY A 152 6.81 9.63 8.13
N ARG A 153 6.52 9.88 6.85
CA ARG A 153 5.17 10.17 6.34
C ARG A 153 4.76 9.21 5.22
N ILE A 154 3.48 8.91 5.12
CA ILE A 154 2.93 8.03 4.08
C ILE A 154 2.94 8.78 2.73
N ARG A 155 3.81 8.36 1.81
CA ARG A 155 3.90 8.88 0.44
C ARG A 155 2.87 8.24 -0.48
N ARG A 156 2.61 6.95 -0.29
CA ARG A 156 1.63 6.17 -1.04
C ARG A 156 1.01 5.10 -0.15
N SER A 157 -0.28 4.82 -0.36
CA SER A 157 -0.92 3.62 0.16
C SER A 157 -1.72 2.96 -0.95
N ARG A 158 -1.68 1.64 -1.01
CA ARG A 158 -2.51 0.82 -1.90
C ARG A 158 -3.28 -0.18 -1.06
N THR A 159 -4.60 0.02 -0.99
CA THR A 159 -5.52 -0.80 -0.21
C THR A 159 -6.22 -1.79 -1.12
N VAL A 160 -6.14 -3.08 -0.77
CA VAL A 160 -6.78 -4.19 -1.50
C VAL A 160 -7.74 -4.91 -0.57
N PHE A 161 -8.99 -5.07 -1.00
CA PHE A 161 -10.00 -5.93 -0.37
C PHE A 161 -10.97 -6.44 -1.46
N ASP A 162 -11.82 -7.42 -1.13
CA ASP A 162 -12.81 -7.96 -2.07
C ASP A 162 -14.00 -6.99 -2.22
N GLY A 163 -13.92 -6.09 -3.20
CA GLY A 163 -15.01 -5.18 -3.53
C GLY A 163 -16.28 -5.86 -4.06
N ALA A 164 -16.15 -7.04 -4.69
CA ALA A 164 -17.32 -7.80 -5.10
C ALA A 164 -18.04 -8.37 -3.88
N GLU A 165 -17.30 -8.80 -2.86
CA GLU A 165 -17.90 -9.25 -1.61
C GLU A 165 -18.59 -8.12 -0.86
N LEU A 166 -17.99 -6.92 -0.78
CA LEU A 166 -18.69 -5.73 -0.28
C LEU A 166 -20.01 -5.51 -1.03
N GLY A 167 -19.96 -5.55 -2.38
CA GLY A 167 -21.15 -5.42 -3.22
C GLY A 167 -22.23 -6.47 -2.92
N ARG A 168 -21.85 -7.71 -2.59
CA ARG A 168 -22.80 -8.75 -2.18
C ARG A 168 -23.37 -8.50 -0.80
N GLN A 169 -22.54 -8.11 0.17
CA GLN A 169 -22.97 -7.86 1.55
C GLN A 169 -23.98 -6.72 1.65
N ILE A 170 -23.83 -5.67 0.83
CA ILE A 170 -24.82 -4.57 0.74
C ILE A 170 -25.99 -4.87 -0.21
N GLY A 171 -25.98 -6.02 -0.90
CA GLY A 171 -27.05 -6.43 -1.81
C GLY A 171 -27.03 -5.78 -3.19
N LEU A 172 -25.95 -5.08 -3.55
CA LEU A 172 -25.72 -4.56 -4.90
C LEU A 172 -25.46 -5.68 -5.91
N LEU A 173 -24.78 -6.74 -5.47
CA LEU A 173 -24.53 -7.95 -6.26
C LEU A 173 -25.30 -9.14 -5.69
N PRO A 174 -25.72 -10.11 -6.53
CA PRO A 174 -26.30 -11.36 -6.06
C PRO A 174 -25.36 -12.10 -5.11
N SER A 175 -25.90 -12.70 -4.06
CA SER A 175 -25.11 -13.58 -3.19
C SER A 175 -24.54 -14.76 -3.97
N ARG A 176 -23.31 -15.17 -3.64
CA ARG A 176 -22.62 -16.27 -4.34
C ARG A 176 -23.47 -17.53 -4.30
N GLY A 177 -23.65 -18.16 -5.45
CA GLY A 177 -24.43 -19.39 -5.56
C GLY A 177 -25.94 -19.21 -5.39
N SER A 178 -26.47 -17.99 -5.36
CA SER A 178 -27.91 -17.76 -5.43
C SER A 178 -28.47 -18.13 -6.81
N ALA A 179 -29.80 -18.27 -6.92
CA ALA A 179 -30.45 -18.49 -8.21
C ALA A 179 -30.17 -17.33 -9.20
N ALA A 180 -30.17 -16.09 -8.70
CA ALA A 180 -29.85 -14.91 -9.48
C ALA A 180 -28.38 -14.92 -9.96
N ASP A 181 -27.42 -15.28 -9.10
CA ASP A 181 -26.01 -15.41 -9.45
C ASP A 181 -25.79 -16.47 -10.55
N ARG A 182 -26.43 -17.64 -10.41
CA ARG A 182 -26.38 -18.70 -11.44
C ARG A 182 -27.02 -18.28 -12.75
N ALA A 183 -28.14 -17.57 -12.71
CA ALA A 183 -28.81 -17.07 -13.91
C ALA A 183 -27.93 -16.05 -14.64
N ALA A 184 -27.32 -15.10 -13.91
CA ALA A 184 -26.39 -14.12 -14.46
C ALA A 184 -25.17 -14.80 -15.11
N THR A 185 -24.58 -15.79 -14.42
CA THR A 185 -23.45 -16.57 -14.95
C THR A 185 -23.82 -17.30 -16.24
N ARG A 186 -24.99 -17.94 -16.30
CA ARG A 186 -25.47 -18.62 -17.53
C ARG A 186 -25.66 -17.63 -18.68
N ALA A 187 -26.30 -16.49 -18.42
CA ALA A 187 -26.51 -15.46 -19.43
C ALA A 187 -25.18 -14.93 -19.99
N PHE A 188 -24.20 -14.69 -19.12
CA PHE A 188 -22.85 -14.28 -19.52
C PHE A 188 -22.16 -15.33 -20.40
N ASN A 189 -22.23 -16.61 -20.02
CA ASN A 189 -21.62 -17.70 -20.79
C ASN A 189 -22.25 -17.83 -22.19
N VAL A 190 -23.58 -17.72 -22.29
CA VAL A 190 -24.28 -17.75 -23.59
C VAL A 190 -23.84 -16.58 -24.47
N LYS A 191 -23.78 -15.35 -23.92
CA LYS A 191 -23.30 -14.18 -24.66
C LYS A 191 -21.87 -14.37 -25.18
N THR A 192 -20.99 -14.92 -24.35
CA THR A 192 -19.59 -15.18 -24.70
C THR A 192 -19.49 -16.15 -25.87
N GLN A 193 -20.19 -17.28 -25.80
CA GLN A 193 -20.21 -18.28 -26.88
C GLN A 193 -20.72 -17.70 -28.21
N LEU A 194 -21.77 -16.86 -28.18
CA LEU A 194 -22.28 -16.21 -29.38
C LEU A 194 -21.29 -15.21 -29.98
N THR A 195 -20.61 -14.46 -29.12
CA THR A 195 -19.60 -13.48 -29.55
C THR A 195 -18.41 -14.17 -30.22
N ASP A 196 -17.95 -15.29 -29.64
CA ASP A 196 -16.83 -16.06 -30.19
C ASP A 196 -17.19 -16.71 -31.52
N ARG A 197 -18.39 -17.32 -31.63
CA ARG A 197 -18.90 -17.85 -32.91
C ARG A 197 -18.95 -16.78 -34.00
N TRP A 198 -19.38 -15.56 -33.65
CA TRP A 198 -19.44 -14.45 -34.59
C TRP A 198 -18.02 -14.02 -35.04
N ARG A 199 -17.06 -13.92 -34.10
CA ARG A 199 -15.66 -13.59 -34.41
C ARG A 199 -15.00 -14.63 -35.31
N GLU A 200 -15.21 -15.92 -35.03
CA GLU A 200 -14.68 -17.01 -35.86
C GLU A 200 -15.23 -16.98 -37.28
N HIS A 201 -16.54 -16.74 -37.42
CA HIS A 201 -17.17 -16.64 -38.73
C HIS A 201 -16.59 -15.48 -39.55
N HIS A 202 -16.42 -14.30 -38.96
CA HIS A 202 -15.80 -13.14 -39.62
C HIS A 202 -14.30 -13.32 -39.91
N ALA A 203 -13.56 -14.02 -39.05
CA ALA A 203 -12.16 -14.33 -39.30
C ALA A 203 -11.98 -15.26 -40.51
N ARG A 204 -12.84 -16.27 -40.67
CA ARG A 204 -12.83 -17.19 -41.82
C ARG A 204 -13.18 -16.49 -43.13
N GLN A 205 -14.06 -15.49 -43.10
CA GLN A 205 -14.41 -14.71 -44.28
C GLN A 205 -13.29 -13.75 -44.72
N ARG A 206 -12.47 -13.25 -43.79
CA ARG A 206 -11.32 -12.39 -44.11
C ARG A 206 -10.10 -13.14 -44.63
N SER A 207 -9.91 -14.40 -44.26
CA SER A 207 -8.81 -15.24 -44.77
C SER A 207 -9.04 -15.84 -46.16
N HIS A 208 -10.24 -15.68 -46.73
CA HIS A 208 -10.60 -16.11 -48.08
C HIS A 208 -10.77 -14.94 -49.06
N ALA A 209 -10.37 -13.72 -48.69
CA ALA A 209 -10.31 -12.59 -49.62
C ALA A 209 -8.95 -12.62 -50.36
N PRO A 210 -8.94 -12.64 -51.71
CA PRO A 210 -7.73 -12.71 -52.53
C PRO A 210 -6.91 -11.41 -52.55
#